data_AF-A0A2E6J7C2-F1
#
_entry.id   AF-A0A2E6J7C2-F1
#
_cell.length_a   1.000
_cell.length_b   1.000
_cell.length_c   1.000
_cell.angle_alpha   90.00
_cell.angle_beta   90.00
_cell.angle_gamma   90.00
#
_symmetry.space_group_name_H-M   'P 1'
#
loop_
_entity.id
_entity.type
_entity.pdbx_description
1 polymer ?
#
loop_
_entity_poly.entity_id
_entity_poly.type
_entity_poly.pdbx_seq_one_letter_code
_entity_poly.pdbx_strand_id
1 'polypeptide(L)'
;MVFLSGHGPALITGEKQYQGKLGESLTVEEGYDAARLVGLNLLATLKSAISDLDRVNKIVKVLGMVNSTPEFNQQPKVINGFSELMTNVFGEKGKHARSAVGLVNLPFDIPVEIEMIVEIA
;
A
#
# COMPACT_ATOMS: atom_id res chain seq x y z
N MET A 1 10.98 -11.18 -11.85
CA MET A 1 10.70 -10.45 -10.59
C MET A 1 10.71 -8.97 -10.87
N VAL A 2 9.70 -8.24 -10.41
CA VAL A 2 9.61 -6.78 -10.46
C VAL A 2 9.59 -6.28 -9.02
N PHE A 3 10.42 -5.28 -8.73
CA PHE A 3 10.53 -4.65 -7.42
C PHE A 3 10.04 -3.21 -7.55
N LEU A 4 9.00 -2.86 -6.80
CA LEU A 4 8.47 -1.50 -6.78
C LEU A 4 8.88 -0.86 -5.46
N SER A 5 9.49 0.32 -5.55
CA SER A 5 9.79 1.18 -4.40
C SER A 5 8.52 1.57 -3.63
N GLY A 6 8.71 2.16 -2.45
CA GLY A 6 7.63 2.72 -1.64
C GLY A 6 6.78 3.73 -2.42
N HIS A 7 5.46 3.57 -2.35
CA HIS A 7 4.47 4.51 -2.89
C HIS A 7 3.60 5.05 -1.75
N GLY A 8 3.23 6.32 -1.85
CA GLY A 8 2.28 6.99 -0.96
C GLY A 8 0.89 7.16 -1.59
N PRO A 9 -0.10 7.67 -0.81
CA PRO A 9 -1.49 7.84 -1.23
C PRO A 9 -1.71 9.15 -2.01
N ALA A 10 -0.81 9.47 -2.95
CA ALA A 10 -0.93 10.67 -3.77
C ALA A 10 -1.88 10.42 -4.95
N LEU A 11 -2.74 11.38 -5.28
CA LEU A 11 -3.49 11.36 -6.53
C LEU A 11 -2.65 11.87 -7.69
N ILE A 12 -2.93 11.38 -8.90
CA ILE A 12 -2.34 11.87 -10.16
C ILE A 12 -2.64 13.37 -10.37
N THR A 13 -3.71 13.91 -9.76
CA THR A 13 -4.09 15.32 -9.82
C THR A 13 -3.21 16.24 -8.98
N GLY A 14 -2.27 15.70 -8.19
CA GLY A 14 -1.34 16.48 -7.35
C GLY A 14 -1.90 16.91 -5.99
N GLU A 15 -3.18 16.68 -5.71
CA GLU A 15 -3.78 16.92 -4.39
C GLU A 15 -3.48 15.74 -3.45
N LYS A 16 -2.90 16.05 -2.29
CA LYS A 16 -2.65 15.07 -1.22
C LYS A 16 -3.93 14.88 -0.41
N GLN A 17 -4.58 13.72 -0.55
CA GLN A 17 -5.82 13.44 0.19
C GLN A 17 -5.59 13.08 1.66
N TYR A 18 -4.47 12.46 1.99
CA TYR A 18 -4.21 11.98 3.35
C TYR A 18 -2.86 12.47 3.85
N GLN A 19 -2.88 13.15 5.00
CA GLN A 19 -1.70 13.55 5.75
C GLN A 19 -1.95 13.33 7.25
N GLY A 20 -0.88 13.03 7.97
CA GLY A 20 -0.89 12.85 9.41
C GLY A 20 -0.78 11.39 9.84
N LYS A 21 -1.18 11.15 11.08
CA LYS A 21 -0.75 9.98 11.85
C LYS A 21 -1.93 9.19 12.40
N LEU A 22 -1.86 7.87 12.24
CA LEU A 22 -2.81 6.93 12.81
C LEU A 22 -2.68 6.87 14.34
N GLY A 23 -3.81 6.98 15.02
CA GLY A 23 -3.85 7.08 16.49
C GLY A 23 -3.69 8.51 17.02
N GLU A 24 -3.62 9.50 16.13
CA GLU A 24 -3.62 10.93 16.47
C GLU A 24 -4.66 11.69 15.63
N SER A 25 -4.36 11.93 14.35
CA SER A 25 -5.18 12.76 13.46
C SER A 25 -6.01 11.96 12.47
N LEU A 26 -5.71 10.67 12.30
CA LEU A 26 -6.38 9.79 11.35
C LEU A 26 -6.96 8.55 12.01
N THR A 27 -8.14 8.17 11.53
CA THR A 27 -8.87 6.95 11.86
C THR A 27 -8.29 5.74 11.12
N VAL A 28 -8.63 4.53 11.59
CA VAL A 28 -8.21 3.28 10.94
C VAL A 28 -8.81 3.18 9.53
N GLU A 29 -10.04 3.65 9.38
CA GLU A 29 -10.79 3.69 8.13
C GLU A 29 -10.11 4.60 7.10
N GLU A 30 -9.71 5.81 7.48
CA GLU A 30 -8.94 6.72 6.61
C GLU A 30 -7.58 6.12 6.24
N GLY A 31 -6.91 5.44 7.18
CA GLY A 31 -5.69 4.70 6.89
C GLY A 31 -5.91 3.55 5.91
N TYR A 32 -7.01 2.82 6.04
CA TYR A 32 -7.40 1.74 5.13
C TYR A 32 -7.60 2.28 3.71
N ASP A 33 -8.32 3.39 3.57
CA ASP A 33 -8.55 4.03 2.27
C ASP A 33 -7.26 4.58 1.66
N ALA A 34 -6.38 5.16 2.49
CA ALA A 34 -5.05 5.57 2.08
C ALA A 34 -4.21 4.36 1.57
N ALA A 35 -4.21 3.24 2.28
CA ALA A 35 -3.51 2.03 1.86
C ALA A 35 -4.07 1.46 0.56
N ARG A 36 -5.40 1.50 0.39
CA ARG A 36 -6.06 1.12 -0.88
C ARG A 36 -5.61 2.02 -2.02
N LEU A 37 -5.53 3.33 -1.80
CA LEU A 37 -5.05 4.29 -2.81
C LEU A 37 -3.59 4.05 -3.18
N VAL A 38 -2.72 3.78 -2.20
CA VAL A 38 -1.34 3.35 -2.45
C VAL A 38 -1.29 2.12 -3.36
N GLY A 39 -2.18 1.15 -3.12
CA GLY A 39 -2.30 -0.04 -3.96
C GLY A 39 -2.68 0.28 -5.42
N LEU A 40 -3.58 1.23 -5.65
CA LEU A 40 -3.92 1.69 -7.01
C LEU A 40 -2.70 2.34 -7.70
N ASN A 41 -1.94 3.16 -6.96
CA ASN A 41 -0.72 3.78 -7.48
C ASN A 41 0.34 2.72 -7.85
N LEU A 42 0.53 1.72 -7.00
CA LEU A 42 1.41 0.59 -7.27
C LEU A 42 0.98 -0.23 -8.48
N LEU A 43 -0.32 -0.46 -8.67
CA LEU A 43 -0.86 -1.13 -9.87
C LEU A 43 -0.62 -0.30 -11.14
N ALA A 44 -0.77 1.02 -11.07
CA ALA A 44 -0.49 1.91 -12.20
C ALA A 44 0.99 1.86 -12.59
N THR A 45 1.90 1.97 -11.63
CA THR A 45 3.34 1.85 -11.84
C THR A 45 3.71 0.46 -12.38
N LEU A 46 3.15 -0.61 -11.81
CA LEU A 46 3.38 -1.97 -12.27
C LEU A 46 2.93 -2.12 -13.72
N LYS A 47 1.71 -1.69 -14.05
CA LYS A 47 1.18 -1.73 -15.43
C LYS A 47 2.07 -0.96 -16.39
N SER A 48 2.57 0.21 -16.01
CA SER A 48 3.52 0.96 -16.84
C SER A 48 4.82 0.19 -17.09
N ALA A 49 5.30 -0.56 -16.10
CA ALA A 49 6.56 -1.31 -16.18
C ALA A 49 6.43 -2.63 -16.98
N ILE A 50 5.28 -3.31 -16.90
CA ILE A 50 5.07 -4.63 -17.54
C ILE A 50 4.08 -4.62 -18.70
N SER A 51 3.53 -3.44 -19.02
CA SER A 51 2.48 -3.16 -20.01
C SER A 51 1.12 -3.76 -19.70
N ASP A 52 1.08 -5.05 -19.33
CA ASP A 52 -0.14 -5.81 -19.08
C ASP A 52 -0.09 -6.50 -17.72
N LEU A 53 -1.12 -6.28 -16.90
CA LEU A 53 -1.24 -6.84 -15.56
C LEU A 53 -1.53 -8.35 -15.57
N ASP A 54 -2.01 -8.91 -16.69
CA ASP A 54 -2.24 -10.35 -16.82
C ASP A 54 -0.94 -11.17 -16.76
N ARG A 55 0.20 -10.51 -16.96
CA ARG A 55 1.54 -11.09 -16.81
C ARG A 55 1.92 -11.35 -15.35
N VAL A 56 1.15 -10.86 -14.37
CA VAL A 56 1.41 -11.15 -12.96
C VAL A 56 1.14 -12.63 -12.69
N ASN A 57 2.17 -13.31 -12.17
CA ASN A 57 2.03 -14.67 -11.65
C ASN A 57 1.67 -14.66 -10.16
N LYS A 58 2.33 -13.80 -9.37
CA LYS A 58 2.10 -13.71 -7.92
C LYS A 58 2.57 -12.38 -7.32
N ILE A 59 1.80 -11.83 -6.37
CA ILE A 59 2.33 -10.83 -5.44
C ILE A 59 3.10 -11.57 -4.35
N VAL A 60 4.43 -11.45 -4.34
CA VAL A 60 5.30 -12.31 -3.52
C VAL A 60 5.38 -11.80 -2.09
N LYS A 61 5.73 -10.52 -1.92
CA LYS A 61 5.92 -9.88 -0.61
C LYS A 61 5.51 -8.43 -0.67
N VAL A 62 4.88 -7.97 0.41
CA VAL A 62 4.49 -6.58 0.64
C VAL A 62 5.06 -6.11 1.97
N LEU A 63 5.62 -4.90 2.00
CA LEU A 63 5.98 -4.19 3.22
C LEU A 63 5.10 -2.95 3.31
N GLY A 64 4.16 -2.96 4.27
CA GLY A 64 3.33 -1.83 4.61
C GLY A 64 3.87 -1.09 5.82
N MET A 65 4.12 0.20 5.64
CA MET A 65 4.62 1.10 6.66
C MET A 65 3.52 2.11 6.98
N VAL A 66 3.16 2.22 8.26
CA VAL A 66 2.07 3.10 8.72
C VAL A 66 2.67 4.18 9.61
N ASN A 67 2.46 5.44 9.25
CA ASN A 67 2.78 6.58 10.12
C ASN A 67 1.80 6.55 11.30
N SER A 68 2.25 6.09 12.46
CA SER A 68 1.38 5.88 13.62
C SER A 68 2.01 6.37 14.91
N THR A 69 1.19 6.59 15.93
CA THR A 69 1.67 6.82 17.30
C THR A 69 2.27 5.54 17.88
N PRO A 70 3.10 5.63 18.93
CA PRO A 70 3.62 4.45 19.63
C PRO A 70 2.54 3.52 20.20
N GLU A 71 1.39 4.08 20.60
CA GLU A 71 0.27 3.36 21.21
C GLU A 71 -0.65 2.70 20.18
N PHE A 72 -0.56 3.11 18.91
CA PHE A 72 -1.37 2.54 17.84
C PHE A 72 -0.88 1.13 17.49
N ASN A 73 -1.80 0.16 17.48
CA ASN A 73 -1.50 -1.27 17.25
C ASN A 73 -2.36 -1.91 16.14
N GLN A 74 -3.00 -1.08 15.30
CA GLN A 74 -3.94 -1.53 14.27
C GLN A 74 -3.36 -1.42 12.85
N GLN A 75 -2.03 -1.38 12.69
CA GLN A 75 -1.36 -1.33 11.39
C GLN A 75 -1.80 -2.46 10.44
N PRO A 76 -2.02 -3.71 10.89
CA PRO A 76 -2.54 -4.74 10.01
C PRO A 76 -3.92 -4.41 9.41
N LYS A 77 -4.81 -3.74 10.17
CA LYS A 77 -6.13 -3.33 9.67
C LYS A 77 -6.02 -2.23 8.62
N VAL A 78 -5.11 -1.27 8.82
CA VAL A 78 -4.81 -0.22 7.85
C VAL A 78 -4.32 -0.83 6.53
N ILE A 79 -3.32 -1.72 6.57
CA ILE A 79 -2.77 -2.31 5.35
C ILE A 79 -3.76 -3.29 4.66
N ASN A 80 -4.85 -3.70 5.31
CA ASN A 80 -5.88 -4.50 4.63
C ASN A 80 -6.50 -3.79 3.43
N GLY A 81 -6.55 -2.46 3.41
CA GLY A 81 -7.04 -1.72 2.24
C GLY A 81 -6.23 -2.00 0.98
N PHE A 82 -4.91 -2.12 1.13
CA PHE A 82 -4.04 -2.61 0.06
C PHE A 82 -4.28 -4.09 -0.24
N SER A 83 -4.29 -4.93 0.79
CA SER A 83 -4.31 -6.37 0.59
C SER A 83 -5.60 -6.87 -0.06
N GLU A 84 -6.74 -6.34 0.35
CA GLU A 84 -8.05 -6.67 -0.21
C GLU A 84 -8.18 -6.17 -1.65
N LEU A 85 -7.60 -5.00 -1.97
CA LEU A 85 -7.52 -4.55 -3.35
C LEU A 85 -6.76 -5.56 -4.23
N MET A 86 -5.59 -6.03 -3.79
CA MET A 86 -4.80 -6.99 -4.57
C MET A 86 -5.52 -8.31 -4.77
N THR A 87 -6.22 -8.83 -3.75
CA THR A 87 -7.03 -10.04 -3.91
C THR A 87 -8.24 -9.82 -4.80
N ASN A 88 -8.86 -8.63 -4.78
CA ASN A 88 -9.98 -8.31 -5.67
C ASN A 88 -9.54 -8.19 -7.14
N VAL A 89 -8.33 -7.68 -7.40
CA VAL A 89 -7.79 -7.52 -8.76
C VAL A 89 -7.24 -8.84 -9.32
N PHE A 90 -6.50 -9.60 -8.51
CA PHE A 90 -5.73 -10.76 -9.00
C PHE A 90 -6.24 -12.12 -8.49
N GLY A 91 -7.28 -12.15 -7.66
CA GLY A 91 -7.77 -13.38 -7.03
C GLY A 91 -6.67 -14.05 -6.18
N GLU A 92 -6.48 -15.35 -6.39
CA GLU A 92 -5.46 -16.14 -5.70
C GLU A 92 -4.04 -15.61 -5.90
N LYS A 93 -3.72 -15.08 -7.08
CA LYS A 93 -2.41 -14.49 -7.38
C LYS A 93 -2.13 -13.22 -6.56
N GLY A 94 -3.20 -12.59 -6.07
CA GLY A 94 -3.16 -11.41 -5.22
C GLY A 94 -2.85 -11.71 -3.75
N LYS A 95 -2.91 -12.97 -3.29
CA LYS A 95 -2.52 -13.36 -1.93
C LYS A 95 -0.99 -13.30 -1.78
N HIS A 96 -0.52 -12.67 -0.72
CA HIS A 96 0.89 -12.36 -0.51
C HIS A 96 1.34 -12.51 0.94
N ALA A 97 2.63 -12.77 1.14
CA ALA A 97 3.26 -12.55 2.43
C ALA A 97 3.32 -11.04 2.73
N ARG A 98 3.20 -10.65 4.01
CA ARG A 98 3.12 -9.24 4.39
C ARG A 98 3.80 -8.94 5.71
N SER A 99 4.39 -7.75 5.80
CA SER A 99 4.72 -7.09 7.08
C SER A 99 3.92 -5.79 7.14
N ALA A 100 3.30 -5.50 8.28
CA ALA A 100 2.61 -4.24 8.54
C ALA A 100 3.19 -3.67 9.83
N VAL A 101 3.93 -2.56 9.73
CA VAL A 101 4.71 -2.00 10.85
C VAL A 101 4.40 -0.52 11.04
N GLY A 102 4.46 -0.07 12.29
CA GLY A 102 4.36 1.34 12.64
C GLY A 102 5.70 2.02 12.47
N LEU A 103 5.72 3.20 11.85
CA LEU A 103 6.87 4.09 11.75
C LEU A 103 6.59 5.42 12.43
N VAL A 104 7.64 6.02 12.99
CA VAL A 104 7.55 7.30 13.69
C VAL A 104 7.17 8.43 12.74
N ASN A 105 7.61 8.40 11.49
CA ASN A 105 7.23 9.36 10.44
C ASN A 105 7.40 8.71 9.07
N LEU A 106 6.69 9.24 8.07
CA LEU A 106 6.87 8.93 6.66
C LEU A 106 7.13 10.22 5.85
N PRO A 107 7.75 10.13 4.66
CA PRO A 107 7.99 11.29 3.81
C PRO A 107 6.71 12.08 3.52
N PHE A 108 6.81 13.41 3.54
CA PHE A 108 5.68 14.31 3.26
C PHE A 108 4.48 14.18 4.20
N ASP A 109 4.68 13.57 5.37
CA ASP A 109 3.65 13.30 6.38
C ASP A 109 2.49 12.44 5.85
N ILE A 110 2.77 11.53 4.92
CA ILE A 110 1.76 10.57 4.46
C ILE A 110 1.42 9.55 5.57
N PRO A 111 0.19 9.03 5.61
CA PRO A 111 -0.19 8.04 6.62
C PRO A 111 0.33 6.63 6.35
N VAL A 112 0.56 6.30 5.08
CA VAL A 112 0.88 4.94 4.63
C VAL A 112 1.87 5.00 3.47
N GLU A 113 2.89 4.15 3.53
CA GLU A 113 3.79 3.86 2.41
C GLU A 113 3.87 2.36 2.21
N ILE A 114 3.82 1.90 0.96
CA ILE A 114 3.88 0.46 0.64
C ILE A 114 4.84 0.22 -0.51
N GLU A 115 5.67 -0.80 -0.35
CA GLU A 115 6.46 -1.40 -1.44
C GLU A 115 6.02 -2.84 -1.69
N MET A 116 6.26 -3.34 -2.90
CA MET A 116 5.92 -4.72 -3.26
C MET A 116 6.90 -5.38 -4.21
N ILE A 117 6.97 -6.71 -4.07
CA ILE A 117 7.74 -7.60 -4.93
C ILE A 117 6.76 -8.49 -5.70
N VAL A 118 6.88 -8.49 -7.02
CA VAL A 118 5.96 -9.18 -7.93
C VAL A 118 6.70 -10.19 -8.79
N GLU A 119 6.15 -11.39 -8.87
CA GLU A 119 6.55 -12.41 -9.83
C GLU A 119 5.72 -12.26 -11.11
N ILE A 120 6.38 -12.30 -12.26
CA ILE A 120 5.77 -12.20 -13.58
C ILE A 120 6.03 -13.50 -14.36
N ALA A 121 5.13 -13.83 -15.27
CA ALA A 121 5.25 -14.93 -16.23
C ALA A 121 6.28 -14.63 -17.34
#